data_AF-A0A7L1LGF0-F1
#
_entry.id   AF-A0A7L1LGF0-F1
#
_cell.length_a   1.000
_cell.length_b   1.000
_cell.length_c   1.000
_cell.angle_alpha   90.00
_cell.angle_beta   90.00
_cell.angle_gamma   90.00
#
_symmetry.space_group_name_H-M   'P 1'
#
loop_
_entity.id
_entity.type
_entity.pdbx_description
1 polymer ?
#
loop_
_entity_poly.entity_id
_entity_poly.type
_entity_poly.pdbx_seq_one_letter_code
_entity_poly.pdbx_strand_id
1 'polypeptide(L)' 'DGTVLQGQGGPLGTWGNWSVPCPRGWGVCGLRTRLEPPQRRGDDTGLNSLDFFCCL' A
#
# COMPACT_ATOMS: atom_id res chain seq x y z
N ASP A 1 -14.71 -11.02 6.70
CA ASP A 1 -15.55 -11.81 5.75
C ASP A 1 -14.75 -12.41 4.60
N GLY A 2 -13.47 -12.02 4.41
CA GLY A 2 -12.65 -12.54 3.30
C GLY A 2 -12.86 -11.77 1.99
N THR A 3 -13.62 -10.67 2.03
CA THR A 3 -13.84 -9.82 0.88
C THR A 3 -12.55 -9.13 0.46
N VAL A 4 -12.24 -9.16 -0.83
CA VAL A 4 -11.13 -8.42 -1.44
C VAL A 4 -11.67 -7.15 -2.08
N LEU A 5 -11.08 -6.01 -1.71
CA LEU A 5 -11.41 -4.70 -2.30
C LEU A 5 -10.25 -4.27 -3.21
N GLN A 6 -10.55 -4.02 -4.48
CA GLN A 6 -9.58 -3.55 -5.47
C GLN A 6 -9.90 -2.12 -5.88
N GLY A 7 -8.91 -1.22 -5.77
CA GLY A 7 -9.04 0.18 -6.20
C GLY A 7 -8.89 0.37 -7.72
N GLN A 8 -9.22 1.57 -8.19
CA GLN A 8 -9.01 1.98 -9.59
C GLN A 8 -7.53 2.30 -9.84
N GLY A 9 -6.74 1.26 -10.16
CA GLY A 9 -5.34 1.38 -10.56
C GLY A 9 -5.14 1.54 -12.08
N GLY A 10 -3.89 1.69 -12.50
CA GLY A 10 -3.50 1.69 -13.92
C GLY A 10 -3.49 0.29 -14.54
N PRO A 11 -3.40 0.17 -15.88
CA PRO A 11 -3.49 -1.11 -16.59
C PRO A 11 -2.17 -1.92 -16.58
N LEU A 12 -1.11 -1.37 -16.01
CA LEU A 12 0.24 -1.93 -16.05
C LEU A 12 0.61 -2.61 -14.73
N GLY A 13 1.46 -3.64 -14.82
CA GLY A 13 1.96 -4.40 -13.68
C GLY A 13 1.08 -5.60 -13.31
N THR A 14 1.53 -6.36 -12.31
CA THR A 14 0.80 -7.49 -11.73
C THR A 14 0.81 -7.39 -10.22
N TRP A 15 -0.19 -7.97 -9.56
CA TRP A 15 -0.20 -8.09 -8.11
C TRP A 15 0.92 -9.02 -7.64
N GLY A 16 1.64 -8.61 -6.59
CA GLY A 16 2.55 -9.48 -5.87
C GLY A 16 1.83 -10.45 -4.94
N ASN A 17 2.61 -11.18 -4.13
CA ASN A 17 2.05 -12.02 -3.08
C ASN A 17 1.38 -11.18 -1.98
N TRP A 18 0.37 -11.76 -1.35
CA TRP A 18 -0.24 -11.20 -0.14
C TRP A 18 0.79 -11.01 0.97
N SER A 19 0.68 -9.90 1.71
CA SER A 19 1.42 -9.71 2.94
C SER A 19 0.92 -10.65 4.04
N VAL A 20 1.73 -10.84 5.08
CA VAL A 20 1.27 -11.52 6.29
C VAL A 20 0.12 -10.71 6.90
N PRO A 21 -1.02 -11.34 7.24
CA PRO A 21 -2.13 -10.64 7.87
C PRO A 21 -1.77 -10.17 9.29
N CYS A 22 -2.48 -9.16 9.78
CA CYS A 22 -2.37 -8.77 11.20
C CYS A 22 -2.68 -9.96 12.12
N PRO A 23 -2.12 -9.98 13.35
CA PRO A 23 -2.45 -11.00 14.35
C PRO A 23 -3.95 -11.12 14.55
N ARG A 24 -4.41 -12.31 14.96
CA ARG A 24 -5.85 -12.55 15.17
C ARG A 24 -6.40 -11.53 16.17
N GLY A 25 -7.48 -10.84 15.77
CA GLY A 25 -8.14 -9.81 16.57
C GLY A 25 -7.58 -8.40 16.38
N TRP A 26 -6.53 -8.22 15.57
CA TRP A 26 -5.92 -6.92 15.28
C TRP A 26 -6.40 -6.40 13.91
N GLY A 27 -6.38 -5.07 13.77
CA GLY A 27 -6.69 -4.37 12.53
C GLY A 27 -5.54 -3.49 12.05
N VAL A 28 -5.57 -3.10 10.78
CA VAL A 28 -4.69 -2.04 10.26
C VAL A 28 -5.09 -0.72 10.90
N CYS A 29 -4.15 -0.06 11.54
CA CYS A 29 -4.36 1.22 12.24
C CYS A 29 -3.51 2.37 11.68
N GLY A 30 -2.63 2.09 10.73
CA GLY A 30 -1.80 3.11 10.11
C GLY A 30 -1.05 2.58 8.90
N LEU A 31 -0.45 3.51 8.15
CA LEU A 31 0.41 3.20 7.02
C LEU A 31 1.60 4.14 6.96
N ARG A 32 2.70 3.67 6.37
CA ARG A 32 3.85 4.47 5.96
C ARG A 32 4.07 4.32 4.47
N THR A 33 4.10 5.43 3.76
CA THR A 33 4.30 5.48 2.30
C THR A 33 5.77 5.71 1.96
N ARG A 34 6.25 5.08 0.88
CA ARG A 34 7.51 5.44 0.23
C ARG A 34 7.20 6.26 -1.01
N LEU A 35 7.73 7.48 -1.03
CA LEU A 35 7.67 8.41 -2.16
C LEU A 35 9.09 8.66 -2.65
N GLU A 36 9.21 8.92 -3.95
CA GLU A 36 10.46 9.40 -4.51
C GLU A 36 10.70 10.86 -4.12
N PRO A 37 11.95 11.26 -3.81
CA PRO A 37 12.28 12.65 -3.58
C PRO A 37 12.17 13.43 -4.91
N PRO A 38 11.88 14.74 -4.87
CA PRO A 38 11.78 15.56 -6.08
C PRO A 38 13.05 15.45 -6.95
N GLN A 39 12.91 15.02 -8.20
CA GLN A 39 14.05 14.82 -9.10
C GLN A 39 14.30 16.03 -10.01
N ARG A 40 13.26 16.71 -10.48
CA ARG A 40 13.32 17.85 -11.44
C ARG A 40 12.16 18.84 -11.24
N ARG A 41 11.92 19.73 -12.22
CA ARG A 41 10.70 20.55 -12.29
C ARG A 41 9.57 19.70 -12.86
N GLY A 42 8.43 19.70 -12.18
CA GLY A 42 7.26 18.90 -12.56
C GLY A 42 6.81 18.05 -11.38
N ASP A 43 5.61 17.49 -11.49
CA ASP A 43 5.12 16.49 -10.54
C ASP A 43 5.45 15.09 -11.08
N ASP A 44 6.38 14.41 -10.41
CA ASP A 44 6.75 13.03 -10.67
C ASP A 44 6.18 12.10 -9.57
N THR A 45 5.17 12.55 -8.80
CA THR A 45 4.71 11.87 -7.60
C THR A 45 3.97 10.56 -7.92
N GLY A 46 4.49 9.46 -7.38
CA GLY A 46 3.85 8.15 -7.35
C GLY A 46 4.10 7.44 -6.02
N LEU A 47 3.16 6.59 -5.59
CA LEU A 47 3.34 5.73 -4.42
C LEU A 47 4.18 4.51 -4.80
N ASN A 48 5.40 4.42 -4.29
CA ASN A 48 6.34 3.37 -4.69
C ASN A 48 6.27 2.13 -3.79
N SER A 49 5.87 2.30 -2.54
CA SER A 49 5.72 1.22 -1.57
C SER A 49 4.90 1.68 -0.38
N LEU A 50 4.37 0.73 0.38
CA LEU A 50 3.59 0.97 1.59
C LEU A 50 3.88 -0.11 2.63
N ASP A 51 4.04 0.32 3.88
CA ASP A 51 4.05 -0.55 5.05
C ASP A 51 2.77 -0.29 5.86
N PHE A 52 2.09 -1.36 6.29
CA PHE A 52 0.95 -1.25 7.21
C PHE A 52 1.38 -1.48 8.66
N PHE A 53 0.69 -0.82 9.58
CA PHE A 53 0.80 -1.05 11.02
C PHE A 53 -0.46 -1.73 11.54
N CYS A 54 -0.27 -2.77 12.36
CA CYS A 54 -1.35 -3.49 13.03
C CYS A 54 -1.48 -3.01 14.48
N CYS A 55 -2.70 -2.82 14.95
CA CYS A 55 -3.04 -2.53 16.35
C CYS A 55 -4.17 -3.45 16.83
N LEU A 56 -4.25 -3.68 18.14
CA LEU A 56 -5.36 -4.38 18.78
C LEU A 56 -6.64 -3.54 18.75
#